data_AF-A0A4R6VIA7-F1
#
_entry.id   AF-A0A4R6VIA7-F1
#
_cell.length_a   1.000
_cell.length_b   1.000
_cell.length_c   1.000
_cell.angle_alpha   90.00
_cell.angle_beta   90.00
_cell.angle_gamma   90.00
#
_symmetry.space_group_name_H-M   'P 1'
#
loop_
_entity.id
_entity.type
_entity.pdbx_description
1 polymer ?
#
loop_
_entity_poly.entity_id
_entity_poly.type
_entity_poly.pdbx_seq_one_letter_code
_entity_poly.pdbx_strand_id
1 'polypeptide(L)'
;MTVALVPDALGRLRRPTLLVLALAAPVVLVVGAVLAQAVQPPGEYDPVGQTISTLAGRGATDRWIMTAALALIGVLYVLVALGLRGIPALARGILAGGGFAVIVAALAAQPAHGSSAIHMTFTVAAAIAFALWPIPLVADRSLTATLRRGSGLAVLAMLGLLAWLCAQAWTDGTWLGVAERTLILGETVWPIVVVGWALRSPRWSTAALAVLTPVVFVVGLLFAQSVQPGPDAVDQSLSALSGLAATGRWIMATTLALVGLLTVLVAYGLRPRVPPMAWRVLAAGGILLVVAGLSPQPVGGYSVIHMVAGGFAWAAYTLWPLGIAFSSTMDRRLRVASAAATVLLSVLVVWFTVQLVTTGTWYGLSQRIVVLAQAVWPVVVAATASAREDR
;
A
#
# COMPACT_ATOMS: atom_id res chain seq x y z
N MET A 1 -25.28 18.01 32.48
CA MET A 1 -23.93 18.15 31.87
C MET A 1 -23.14 16.94 32.34
N THR A 2 -22.68 15.98 31.54
CA THR A 2 -22.15 15.97 30.17
C THR A 2 -21.89 14.52 29.77
N VAL A 3 -22.68 13.88 28.90
CA VAL A 3 -22.26 12.69 28.08
C VAL A 3 -23.19 12.60 26.86
N ALA A 4 -23.07 13.52 25.90
CA ALA A 4 -23.81 13.44 24.63
C ALA A 4 -23.09 14.13 23.46
N LEU A 5 -21.77 14.30 23.52
CA LEU A 5 -21.02 15.07 22.51
C LEU A 5 -20.17 14.21 21.55
N VAL A 6 -20.04 12.90 21.77
CA VAL A 6 -19.23 12.01 20.91
C VAL A 6 -20.00 11.37 19.74
N PRO A 7 -21.31 11.02 19.83
CA PRO A 7 -22.00 10.33 18.73
C PRO A 7 -22.15 11.18 17.45
N ASP A 8 -22.33 12.49 17.59
CA ASP A 8 -22.65 13.37 16.46
C ASP A 8 -21.43 13.78 15.61
N ALA A 9 -20.24 13.85 16.21
CA ALA A 9 -19.00 14.13 15.48
C ALA A 9 -18.56 12.94 14.60
N LEU A 10 -18.74 11.71 15.10
CA LEU A 10 -18.59 10.47 14.33
C LEU A 10 -19.81 10.22 13.41
N GLY A 11 -20.88 11.01 13.58
CA GLY A 11 -22.15 10.99 12.87
C GLY A 11 -22.03 11.13 11.35
N ARG A 12 -20.97 11.77 10.85
CA ARG A 12 -20.82 12.13 9.43
C ARG A 12 -19.41 11.91 8.88
N LEU A 13 -18.79 10.75 9.11
CA LEU A 13 -17.70 10.33 8.22
C LEU A 13 -18.31 10.24 6.82
N ARG A 14 -18.01 11.24 5.98
CA ARG A 14 -18.52 11.29 4.61
C ARG A 14 -18.05 10.03 3.90
N ARG A 15 -18.90 9.45 3.06
CA ARG A 15 -18.59 8.32 2.17
C ARG A 15 -17.14 8.30 1.60
N PRO A 16 -16.59 9.41 1.05
CA PRO A 16 -15.19 9.50 0.63
C PRO A 16 -14.17 9.17 1.72
N THR A 17 -14.39 9.69 2.93
CA THR A 17 -13.48 9.54 4.06
C THR A 17 -13.34 8.08 4.45
N LEU A 18 -14.43 7.32 4.39
CA LEU A 18 -14.40 5.89 4.72
C LEU A 18 -13.53 5.09 3.75
N LEU A 19 -13.64 5.39 2.45
CA LEU A 19 -12.78 4.78 1.44
C LEU A 19 -11.32 5.19 1.66
N VAL A 20 -11.03 6.49 1.88
CA VAL A 20 -9.67 6.96 2.16
C VAL A 20 -9.07 6.26 3.38
N LEU A 21 -9.83 6.10 4.47
CA LEU A 21 -9.36 5.40 5.68
C LEU A 21 -9.03 3.93 5.40
N ALA A 22 -9.88 3.22 4.66
CA ALA A 22 -9.64 1.83 4.28
C ALA A 22 -8.42 1.68 3.35
N LEU A 23 -8.24 2.61 2.42
CA LEU A 23 -7.11 2.63 1.49
C LEU A 23 -5.80 3.07 2.16
N ALA A 24 -5.86 3.87 3.22
CA ALA A 24 -4.69 4.35 3.93
C ALA A 24 -3.96 3.23 4.68
N ALA A 25 -4.66 2.21 5.18
CA ALA A 25 -4.06 1.13 5.97
C ALA A 25 -2.92 0.39 5.24
N PRO A 26 -3.10 -0.16 4.02
CA PRO A 26 -2.00 -0.81 3.31
C PRO A 26 -0.88 0.16 2.94
N VAL A 27 -1.19 1.44 2.65
CA VAL A 27 -0.18 2.45 2.34
C VAL A 27 0.70 2.75 3.56
N VAL A 28 0.08 2.95 4.73
CA VAL A 28 0.80 3.20 5.99
C VAL A 28 1.70 2.01 6.34
N LEU A 29 1.23 0.79 6.14
CA LEU A 29 2.03 -0.42 6.39
C LEU A 29 3.29 -0.44 5.52
N VAL A 30 3.10 -0.27 4.22
CA VAL A 30 4.17 -0.26 3.23
C VAL A 30 5.19 0.82 3.55
N VAL A 31 4.74 2.06 3.71
CA VAL A 31 5.62 3.21 3.92
C VAL A 31 6.34 3.08 5.25
N GLY A 32 5.62 2.69 6.31
CA GLY A 32 6.21 2.46 7.62
C GLY A 32 7.28 1.37 7.61
N ALA A 33 7.03 0.24 6.96
CA ALA A 33 7.98 -0.86 6.87
C ALA A 33 9.23 -0.47 6.06
N VAL A 34 9.08 0.24 4.94
CA VAL A 34 10.21 0.71 4.12
C VAL A 34 11.06 1.71 4.89
N LEU A 35 10.45 2.68 5.58
CA LEU A 35 11.17 3.66 6.39
C LEU A 35 11.87 3.00 7.58
N ALA A 36 11.19 2.11 8.30
CA ALA A 36 11.77 1.41 9.43
C ALA A 36 12.90 0.45 9.03
N GLN A 37 12.82 -0.16 7.84
CA GLN A 37 13.92 -0.96 7.29
C GLN A 37 15.11 -0.10 6.89
N ALA A 38 14.88 1.07 6.27
CA ALA A 38 15.94 1.93 5.75
C ALA A 38 16.85 2.53 6.84
N VAL A 39 16.38 2.60 8.09
CA VAL A 39 17.17 3.08 9.24
C VAL A 39 17.92 1.96 9.97
N GLN A 40 17.69 0.68 9.61
CA GLN A 40 18.46 -0.42 10.21
C GLN A 40 19.89 -0.43 9.67
N PRO A 41 20.88 -0.85 10.47
CA PRO A 41 22.23 -1.05 9.95
C PRO A 41 22.23 -2.08 8.79
N PRO A 42 23.11 -1.90 7.79
CA PRO A 42 23.16 -2.79 6.63
C PRO A 42 23.32 -4.26 7.02
N GLY A 43 22.46 -5.12 6.48
CA GLY A 43 22.50 -6.56 6.71
C GLY A 43 21.92 -7.05 8.05
N GLU A 44 21.55 -6.15 8.97
CA GLU A 44 20.97 -6.56 10.25
C GLU A 44 19.48 -6.91 10.16
N TYR A 45 18.79 -6.38 9.14
CA TYR A 45 17.40 -6.72 8.87
C TYR A 45 17.23 -7.49 7.57
N ASP A 46 16.73 -8.72 7.69
CA ASP A 46 16.34 -9.58 6.58
C ASP A 46 14.81 -9.55 6.39
N PRO A 47 14.26 -8.87 5.36
CA PRO A 47 12.82 -8.83 5.13
C PRO A 47 12.20 -10.20 4.75
N VAL A 48 13.04 -11.21 4.45
CA VAL A 48 12.61 -12.55 4.05
C VAL A 48 12.26 -13.41 5.25
N GLY A 49 13.21 -13.56 6.16
CA GLY A 49 13.07 -14.34 7.38
C GLY A 49 12.53 -13.53 8.56
N GLN A 50 12.73 -12.21 8.60
CA GLN A 50 12.29 -11.38 9.72
C GLN A 50 10.98 -10.66 9.46
N THR A 51 10.14 -10.69 10.49
CA THR A 51 8.83 -10.05 10.51
C THR A 51 8.95 -8.53 10.50
N ILE A 52 7.92 -7.84 9.98
CA ILE A 52 7.70 -6.41 10.18
C ILE A 52 7.66 -6.09 11.68
N SER A 53 7.10 -6.99 12.50
CA SER A 53 7.05 -6.84 13.96
C SER A 53 8.44 -6.72 14.60
N THR A 54 9.48 -7.28 13.98
CA THR A 54 10.88 -7.11 14.40
C THR A 54 11.31 -5.64 14.35
N LEU A 55 10.86 -4.88 13.34
CA LEU A 55 11.15 -3.45 13.17
C LEU A 55 10.50 -2.57 14.25
N ALA A 56 9.54 -3.11 15.02
CA ALA A 56 8.93 -2.44 16.18
C ALA A 56 9.52 -2.93 17.53
N GLY A 57 10.42 -3.92 17.49
CA GLY A 57 11.04 -4.55 18.65
C GLY A 57 12.06 -3.66 19.35
N ARG A 58 12.43 -4.02 20.58
CA ARG A 58 13.44 -3.28 21.38
C ARG A 58 14.85 -3.32 20.78
N GLY A 59 15.12 -4.26 19.89
CA GLY A 59 16.40 -4.37 19.16
C GLY A 59 16.47 -3.54 17.87
N ALA A 60 15.36 -2.97 17.41
CA ALA A 60 15.33 -2.21 16.15
C ALA A 60 15.79 -0.76 16.36
N THR A 61 16.60 -0.27 15.42
CA THR A 61 16.94 1.16 15.32
C THR A 61 15.69 1.96 15.00
N ASP A 62 15.45 3.06 15.72
CA ASP A 62 14.29 3.93 15.54
C ASP A 62 12.94 3.18 15.48
N ARG A 63 12.77 2.16 16.34
CA ARG A 63 11.57 1.30 16.42
C ARG A 63 10.22 2.03 16.43
N TRP A 64 10.23 3.28 16.88
CA TRP A 64 9.04 4.14 16.93
C TRP A 64 8.40 4.34 15.55
N ILE A 65 9.18 4.26 14.45
CA ILE A 65 8.67 4.38 13.08
C ILE A 65 7.65 3.26 12.80
N MET A 66 8.04 2.00 13.05
CA MET A 66 7.16 0.87 12.81
C MET A 66 6.03 0.79 13.85
N THR A 67 6.32 1.09 15.12
CA THR A 67 5.28 1.15 16.17
C THR A 67 4.18 2.16 15.82
N ALA A 68 4.55 3.37 15.36
CA ALA A 68 3.58 4.39 14.95
C ALA A 68 2.77 3.95 13.72
N ALA A 69 3.42 3.32 12.73
CA ALA A 69 2.74 2.79 11.55
C ALA A 69 1.71 1.70 11.92
N LEU A 70 2.07 0.72 12.76
CA LEU A 70 1.14 -0.31 13.23
C LEU A 70 -0.02 0.27 14.04
N ALA A 71 0.27 1.17 14.99
CA ALA A 71 -0.76 1.82 15.79
C ALA A 71 -1.75 2.62 14.91
N LEU A 72 -1.23 3.35 13.91
CA LEU A 72 -2.07 4.08 12.96
C LEU A 72 -2.97 3.14 12.15
N ILE A 73 -2.45 2.01 11.66
CA ILE A 73 -3.26 0.99 10.95
C ILE A 73 -4.41 0.50 11.83
N GLY A 74 -4.13 0.19 13.09
CA GLY A 74 -5.16 -0.23 14.03
C GLY A 74 -6.24 0.83 14.23
N VAL A 75 -5.85 2.11 14.40
CA VAL A 75 -6.79 3.24 14.47
C VAL A 75 -7.63 3.36 13.19
N LEU A 76 -7.01 3.23 12.01
CA LEU A 76 -7.71 3.29 10.73
C LEU A 76 -8.80 2.21 10.65
N TYR A 77 -8.52 0.97 11.06
CA TYR A 77 -9.51 -0.10 11.01
C TYR A 77 -10.65 0.06 12.04
N VAL A 78 -10.36 0.61 13.22
CA VAL A 78 -11.42 1.01 14.16
C VAL A 78 -12.34 2.06 13.52
N LEU A 79 -11.79 3.09 12.89
CA LEU A 79 -12.57 4.12 12.22
C LEU A 79 -13.37 3.57 11.02
N VAL A 80 -12.79 2.65 10.24
CA VAL A 80 -13.48 1.96 9.15
C VAL A 80 -14.67 1.15 9.67
N ALA A 81 -14.48 0.36 10.72
CA ALA A 81 -15.54 -0.41 11.35
C ALA A 81 -16.69 0.47 11.88
N LEU A 82 -16.36 1.62 12.47
CA LEU A 82 -17.33 2.60 12.95
C LEU A 82 -18.14 3.22 11.79
N GLY A 83 -17.52 3.43 10.63
CA GLY A 83 -18.17 4.02 9.45
C GLY A 83 -19.08 3.08 8.64
N LEU A 84 -18.93 1.75 8.78
CA LEU A 84 -19.67 0.74 8.00
C LEU A 84 -21.12 0.49 8.48
N ARG A 85 -21.95 1.53 8.64
CA ARG A 85 -23.29 1.43 9.25
C ARG A 85 -24.29 0.47 8.57
N GLY A 86 -24.11 0.16 7.29
CA GLY A 86 -24.94 -0.79 6.53
C GLY A 86 -24.44 -2.24 6.56
N ILE A 87 -23.43 -2.54 7.37
CA ILE A 87 -22.83 -3.88 7.53
C ILE A 87 -23.23 -4.44 8.91
N PRO A 88 -23.42 -5.77 9.04
CA PRO A 88 -23.73 -6.40 10.32
C PRO A 88 -22.89 -5.91 11.49
N ALA A 89 -23.54 -5.61 12.62
CA ALA A 89 -22.87 -5.10 13.82
C ALA A 89 -21.76 -6.03 14.31
N LEU A 90 -21.98 -7.36 14.21
CA LEU A 90 -20.98 -8.35 14.57
C LEU A 90 -19.71 -8.25 13.70
N ALA A 91 -19.86 -8.11 12.37
CA ALA A 91 -18.69 -7.96 11.49
C ALA A 91 -17.90 -6.68 11.78
N ARG A 92 -18.60 -5.58 12.07
CA ARG A 92 -17.96 -4.33 12.50
C ARG A 92 -17.25 -4.49 13.84
N GLY A 93 -17.87 -5.19 14.79
CA GLY A 93 -17.28 -5.48 16.09
C GLY A 93 -16.00 -6.29 15.98
N ILE A 94 -15.99 -7.34 15.15
CA ILE A 94 -14.79 -8.16 14.90
C ILE A 94 -13.70 -7.32 14.23
N LEU A 95 -14.04 -6.53 13.20
CA LEU A 95 -13.08 -5.66 12.51
C LEU A 95 -12.47 -4.60 13.45
N ALA A 96 -13.29 -3.95 14.28
CA ALA A 96 -12.82 -3.01 15.29
C ALA A 96 -11.95 -3.69 16.36
N GLY A 97 -12.31 -4.90 16.77
CA GLY A 97 -11.51 -5.73 17.68
C GLY A 97 -10.14 -6.06 17.09
N GLY A 98 -10.07 -6.40 15.80
CA GLY A 98 -8.80 -6.61 15.09
C GLY A 98 -7.94 -5.34 15.07
N GLY A 99 -8.52 -4.19 14.72
CA GLY A 99 -7.82 -2.90 14.76
C GLY A 99 -7.30 -2.54 16.17
N PHE A 100 -8.10 -2.77 17.21
CA PHE A 100 -7.66 -2.58 18.60
C PHE A 100 -6.53 -3.54 18.99
N ALA A 101 -6.62 -4.80 18.60
CA ALA A 101 -5.57 -5.78 18.86
C ALA A 101 -4.24 -5.39 18.21
N VAL A 102 -4.25 -4.84 16.99
CA VAL A 102 -3.03 -4.29 16.36
C VAL A 102 -2.43 -3.14 17.18
N ILE A 103 -3.25 -2.23 17.73
CA ILE A 103 -2.76 -1.14 18.58
C ILE A 103 -2.03 -1.71 19.81
N VAL A 104 -2.63 -2.68 20.48
CA VAL A 104 -2.01 -3.30 21.67
C VAL A 104 -0.73 -4.04 21.30
N ALA A 105 -0.72 -4.81 20.20
CA ALA A 105 0.46 -5.50 19.70
C ALA A 105 1.60 -4.53 19.36
N ALA A 106 1.28 -3.38 18.74
CA ALA A 106 2.26 -2.35 18.41
C ALA A 106 2.92 -1.73 19.64
N LEU A 107 2.14 -1.48 20.70
CA LEU A 107 2.62 -0.92 21.96
C LEU A 107 3.39 -1.95 22.80
N ALA A 108 3.04 -3.23 22.68
CA ALA A 108 3.73 -4.35 23.30
C ALA A 108 5.00 -4.72 22.51
N ALA A 109 6.05 -3.91 22.61
CA ALA A 109 7.29 -4.15 21.89
C ALA A 109 7.88 -5.54 22.20
N GLN A 110 8.32 -6.24 21.15
CA GLN A 110 9.04 -7.48 21.31
C GLN A 110 10.41 -7.23 21.97
N PRO A 111 10.93 -8.16 22.80
CA PRO A 111 12.32 -8.12 23.23
C PRO A 111 13.27 -8.19 22.02
N ALA A 112 14.54 -7.80 22.20
CA ALA A 112 15.53 -7.92 21.13
C ALA A 112 15.76 -9.39 20.70
N HIS A 113 15.48 -10.34 21.61
CA HIS A 113 15.60 -11.77 21.38
C HIS A 113 14.38 -12.48 21.99
N GLY A 114 13.83 -13.47 21.29
CA GLY A 114 12.63 -14.19 21.72
C GLY A 114 11.34 -13.41 21.42
N SER A 115 10.26 -13.72 22.13
CA SER A 115 8.93 -13.14 21.88
C SER A 115 8.29 -12.56 23.14
N SER A 116 7.42 -11.56 22.94
CA SER A 116 6.57 -11.00 23.99
C SER A 116 5.23 -11.74 23.97
N ALA A 117 4.83 -12.36 25.09
CA ALA A 117 3.54 -13.05 25.17
C ALA A 117 2.37 -12.10 24.84
N ILE A 118 2.40 -10.87 25.38
CA ILE A 118 1.37 -9.86 25.11
C ILE A 118 1.33 -9.52 23.61
N HIS A 119 2.50 -9.27 23.00
CA HIS A 119 2.58 -9.00 21.57
C HIS A 119 1.97 -10.16 20.77
N MET A 120 2.42 -11.39 21.03
CA MET A 120 1.98 -12.56 20.30
C MET A 120 0.48 -12.82 20.46
N THR A 121 -0.06 -12.70 21.67
CA THR A 121 -1.50 -12.86 21.92
C THR A 121 -2.31 -11.88 21.08
N PHE A 122 -1.95 -10.61 21.07
CA PHE A 122 -2.70 -9.59 20.33
C PHE A 122 -2.44 -9.62 18.82
N THR A 123 -1.26 -10.02 18.36
CA THR A 123 -0.97 -10.27 16.94
C THR A 123 -1.81 -11.43 16.41
N VAL A 124 -1.89 -12.54 17.14
CA VAL A 124 -2.75 -13.68 16.78
C VAL A 124 -4.24 -13.30 16.82
N ALA A 125 -4.67 -12.58 17.85
CA ALA A 125 -6.04 -12.10 17.94
C ALA A 125 -6.41 -11.17 16.77
N ALA A 126 -5.50 -10.28 16.36
CA ALA A 126 -5.67 -9.41 15.20
C ALA A 126 -5.82 -10.22 13.91
N ALA A 127 -4.89 -11.14 13.63
CA ALA A 127 -4.93 -11.96 12.41
C ALA A 127 -6.23 -12.80 12.34
N ILE A 128 -6.63 -13.43 13.43
CA ILE A 128 -7.91 -14.16 13.49
C ILE A 128 -9.09 -13.22 13.26
N ALA A 129 -9.11 -12.05 13.88
CA ALA A 129 -10.17 -11.08 13.68
C ALA A 129 -10.25 -10.60 12.21
N PHE A 130 -9.12 -10.29 11.58
CA PHE A 130 -9.08 -9.86 10.18
C PHE A 130 -9.40 -10.99 9.19
N ALA A 131 -9.10 -12.25 9.52
CA ALA A 131 -9.53 -13.39 8.71
C ALA A 131 -11.04 -13.68 8.85
N LEU A 132 -11.61 -13.50 10.05
CA LEU A 132 -12.96 -13.97 10.38
C LEU A 132 -14.04 -12.87 10.36
N TRP A 133 -13.70 -11.59 10.39
CA TRP A 133 -14.70 -10.50 10.33
C TRP A 133 -15.65 -10.55 9.12
N PRO A 134 -15.33 -11.17 7.95
CA PRO A 134 -16.29 -11.30 6.87
C PRO A 134 -17.34 -12.40 7.09
N ILE A 135 -17.19 -13.30 8.07
CA ILE A 135 -18.14 -14.41 8.31
C ILE A 135 -19.58 -13.92 8.48
N PRO A 136 -19.88 -12.88 9.28
CA PRO A 136 -21.25 -12.39 9.41
C PRO A 136 -21.83 -11.86 8.09
N LEU A 137 -21.00 -11.42 7.14
CA LEU A 137 -21.44 -11.01 5.81
C LEU A 137 -21.88 -12.22 4.97
N VAL A 138 -21.27 -13.39 5.15
CA VAL A 138 -21.69 -14.63 4.47
C VAL A 138 -23.11 -15.03 4.88
N ALA A 139 -23.43 -14.86 6.17
CA ALA A 139 -24.72 -15.24 6.75
C ALA A 139 -25.86 -14.25 6.43
N ASP A 140 -25.54 -12.97 6.22
CA ASP A 140 -26.54 -11.92 6.03
C ASP A 140 -27.22 -11.99 4.66
N ARG A 141 -28.51 -12.33 4.65
CA ARG A 141 -29.34 -12.48 3.43
C ARG A 141 -29.79 -11.14 2.83
N SER A 142 -29.63 -10.03 3.54
CA SER A 142 -29.91 -8.68 3.01
C SER A 142 -28.83 -8.18 2.04
N LEU A 143 -27.63 -8.81 2.07
CA LEU A 143 -26.51 -8.48 1.20
C LEU A 143 -26.61 -9.19 -0.16
N THR A 144 -25.98 -8.62 -1.19
CA THR A 144 -25.97 -9.23 -2.53
C THR A 144 -25.23 -10.56 -2.53
N ALA A 145 -25.69 -11.50 -3.37
CA ALA A 145 -25.06 -12.83 -3.49
C ALA A 145 -23.55 -12.74 -3.82
N THR A 146 -23.14 -11.75 -4.61
CA THR A 146 -21.74 -11.46 -4.93
C THR A 146 -20.93 -11.11 -3.69
N LEU A 147 -21.41 -10.20 -2.84
CA LEU A 147 -20.69 -9.81 -1.62
C LEU A 147 -20.59 -10.99 -0.64
N ARG A 148 -21.66 -11.78 -0.52
CA ARG A 148 -21.68 -12.97 0.35
C ARG A 148 -20.67 -14.02 -0.09
N ARG A 149 -20.70 -14.41 -1.38
CA ARG A 149 -19.77 -15.40 -1.94
C ARG A 149 -18.33 -14.91 -1.88
N GLY A 150 -18.10 -13.65 -2.23
CA GLY A 150 -16.78 -13.03 -2.12
C GLY A 150 -16.26 -13.00 -0.68
N SER A 151 -17.13 -12.75 0.31
CA SER A 151 -16.74 -12.78 1.73
C SER A 151 -16.32 -14.18 2.16
N GLY A 152 -16.99 -15.23 1.66
CA GLY A 152 -16.59 -16.62 1.90
C GLY A 152 -15.22 -16.93 1.31
N LEU A 153 -14.96 -16.51 0.06
CA LEU A 153 -13.65 -16.67 -0.58
C LEU A 153 -12.54 -15.89 0.15
N ALA A 154 -12.85 -14.68 0.63
CA ALA A 154 -11.92 -13.86 1.39
C ALA A 154 -11.52 -14.55 2.70
N VAL A 155 -12.49 -15.10 3.45
CA VAL A 155 -12.21 -15.89 4.67
C VAL A 155 -11.30 -17.07 4.34
N LEU A 156 -11.61 -17.86 3.32
CA LEU A 156 -10.78 -19.01 2.93
C LEU A 156 -9.35 -18.60 2.54
N ALA A 157 -9.21 -17.53 1.76
CA ALA A 157 -7.91 -17.02 1.36
C ALA A 157 -7.09 -16.51 2.55
N MET A 158 -7.69 -15.72 3.44
CA MET A 158 -7.02 -15.17 4.63
C MET A 158 -6.65 -16.29 5.62
N LEU A 159 -7.50 -17.30 5.80
CA LEU A 159 -7.17 -18.47 6.61
C LEU A 159 -6.04 -19.30 5.99
N GLY A 160 -5.98 -19.42 4.67
CA GLY A 160 -4.86 -20.06 3.98
C GLY A 160 -3.54 -19.31 4.18
N LEU A 161 -3.56 -17.98 4.09
CA LEU A 161 -2.40 -17.13 4.37
C LEU A 161 -1.97 -17.21 5.84
N LEU A 162 -2.93 -17.24 6.76
CA LEU A 162 -2.66 -17.41 8.19
C LEU A 162 -2.07 -18.79 8.49
N ALA A 163 -2.60 -19.85 7.87
CA ALA A 163 -2.05 -21.19 7.98
C ALA A 163 -0.61 -21.24 7.44
N TRP A 164 -0.31 -20.55 6.34
CA TRP A 164 1.06 -20.44 5.82
C TRP A 164 1.99 -19.70 6.78
N LEU A 165 1.54 -18.59 7.37
CA LEU A 165 2.30 -17.88 8.39
C LEU A 165 2.59 -18.78 9.60
N CYS A 166 1.59 -19.49 10.12
CA CYS A 166 1.77 -20.45 11.22
C CYS A 166 2.74 -21.57 10.85
N ALA A 167 2.66 -22.10 9.63
CA ALA A 167 3.59 -23.09 9.14
C ALA A 167 5.03 -22.55 9.17
N GLN A 168 5.28 -21.34 8.63
CA GLN A 168 6.60 -20.72 8.71
C GLN A 168 7.06 -20.44 10.15
N ALA A 169 6.15 -20.07 11.05
CA ALA A 169 6.47 -19.80 12.45
C ALA A 169 6.82 -21.07 13.25
N TRP A 170 6.40 -22.25 12.79
CA TRP A 170 6.62 -23.54 13.45
C TRP A 170 7.65 -24.44 12.75
N THR A 171 8.19 -24.02 11.61
CA THR A 171 9.23 -24.75 10.86
C THR A 171 10.57 -23.99 10.91
N ASP A 172 11.23 -23.83 9.77
CA ASP A 172 12.54 -23.21 9.64
C ASP A 172 12.49 -21.67 9.62
N GLY A 173 11.30 -21.09 9.46
CA GLY A 173 11.14 -19.64 9.39
C GLY A 173 11.71 -18.99 8.13
N THR A 174 12.16 -19.76 7.13
CA THR A 174 12.88 -19.23 5.96
C THR A 174 12.14 -18.09 5.26
N TRP A 175 10.80 -18.21 5.17
CA TRP A 175 9.92 -17.23 4.52
C TRP A 175 9.01 -16.50 5.51
N LEU A 176 9.33 -16.48 6.81
CA LEU A 176 8.45 -15.96 7.84
C LEU A 176 8.08 -14.48 7.62
N GLY A 177 9.05 -13.65 7.25
CA GLY A 177 8.85 -12.25 6.93
C GLY A 177 7.96 -12.04 5.69
N VAL A 178 8.10 -12.88 4.67
CA VAL A 178 7.26 -12.85 3.46
C VAL A 178 5.84 -13.30 3.77
N ALA A 179 5.68 -14.37 4.54
CA ALA A 179 4.37 -14.90 4.93
C ALA A 179 3.58 -13.86 5.74
N GLU A 180 4.22 -13.20 6.70
CA GLU A 180 3.58 -12.17 7.53
C GLU A 180 3.13 -10.98 6.67
N ARG A 181 4.00 -10.46 5.80
CA ARG A 181 3.66 -9.36 4.88
C ARG A 181 2.49 -9.71 3.96
N THR A 182 2.51 -10.92 3.41
CA THR A 182 1.47 -11.38 2.48
C THR A 182 0.14 -11.51 3.20
N LEU A 183 0.12 -12.05 4.42
CA LEU A 183 -1.07 -12.11 5.25
C LEU A 183 -1.61 -10.70 5.53
N ILE A 184 -0.80 -9.81 6.11
CA ILE A 184 -1.27 -8.47 6.52
C ILE A 184 -1.77 -7.68 5.30
N LEU A 185 -1.06 -7.72 4.17
CA LEU A 185 -1.50 -7.04 2.95
C LEU A 185 -2.79 -7.67 2.40
N GLY A 186 -2.90 -9.00 2.40
CA GLY A 186 -4.10 -9.72 1.99
C GLY A 186 -5.31 -9.36 2.84
N GLU A 187 -5.14 -9.27 4.16
CA GLU A 187 -6.15 -8.87 5.14
C GLU A 187 -6.69 -7.45 4.91
N THR A 188 -5.92 -6.58 4.25
CA THR A 188 -6.37 -5.23 3.91
C THR A 188 -7.34 -5.16 2.73
N VAL A 189 -7.37 -6.19 1.86
CA VAL A 189 -8.12 -6.16 0.60
C VAL A 189 -9.63 -6.18 0.83
N TRP A 190 -10.13 -7.07 1.70
CA TRP A 190 -11.57 -7.23 1.87
C TRP A 190 -12.26 -6.03 2.54
N PRO A 191 -11.68 -5.37 3.56
CA PRO A 191 -12.23 -4.13 4.09
C PRO A 191 -12.45 -3.06 3.01
N ILE A 192 -11.52 -2.94 2.06
CA ILE A 192 -11.63 -2.01 0.92
C ILE A 192 -12.80 -2.38 0.02
N VAL A 193 -12.96 -3.68 -0.30
CA VAL A 193 -14.09 -4.19 -1.11
C VAL A 193 -15.43 -3.91 -0.43
N VAL A 194 -15.55 -4.21 0.86
CA VAL A 194 -16.79 -4.00 1.63
C VAL A 194 -17.13 -2.53 1.75
N VAL A 195 -16.14 -1.65 1.97
CA VAL A 195 -16.35 -0.20 1.93
C VAL A 195 -16.83 0.22 0.54
N GLY A 196 -16.16 -0.19 -0.54
CA GLY A 196 -16.58 0.13 -1.91
C GLY A 196 -18.01 -0.32 -2.22
N TRP A 197 -18.38 -1.52 -1.77
CA TRP A 197 -19.74 -2.03 -1.88
C TRP A 197 -20.75 -1.20 -1.06
N ALA A 198 -20.44 -0.89 0.20
CA ALA A 198 -21.32 -0.14 1.10
C ALA A 198 -21.59 1.29 0.59
N LEU A 199 -20.64 1.85 -0.15
CA LEU A 199 -20.77 3.13 -0.81
C LEU A 199 -21.59 3.07 -2.12
N ARG A 200 -21.99 1.87 -2.58
CA ARG A 200 -22.69 1.63 -3.86
C ARG A 200 -22.03 2.25 -5.09
N SER A 201 -20.73 2.57 -5.02
CA SER A 201 -20.04 3.25 -6.11
C SER A 201 -19.75 2.26 -7.25
N PRO A 202 -20.36 2.39 -8.45
CA PRO A 202 -20.19 1.41 -9.54
C PRO A 202 -18.76 1.37 -10.10
N ARG A 203 -17.86 2.22 -9.60
CA ARG A 203 -16.48 2.40 -10.09
C ARG A 203 -15.44 2.39 -8.96
N TRP A 204 -15.73 1.72 -7.83
CA TRP A 204 -14.73 1.41 -6.79
C TRP A 204 -13.56 0.60 -7.37
N SER A 205 -13.78 -0.10 -8.48
CA SER A 205 -12.74 -0.79 -9.25
C SER A 205 -11.58 0.13 -9.63
N THR A 206 -11.82 1.40 -9.99
CA THR A 206 -10.73 2.34 -10.29
C THR A 206 -9.93 2.68 -9.03
N ALA A 207 -10.58 2.90 -7.89
CA ALA A 207 -9.92 3.17 -6.62
C ALA A 207 -9.16 1.94 -6.11
N ALA A 208 -9.75 0.74 -6.23
CA ALA A 208 -9.11 -0.52 -5.89
C ALA A 208 -7.90 -0.81 -6.78
N LEU A 209 -8.00 -0.61 -8.09
CA LEU A 209 -6.85 -0.72 -9.00
C LEU A 209 -5.76 0.29 -8.65
N ALA A 210 -6.14 1.52 -8.29
CA ALA A 210 -5.19 2.55 -7.88
C ALA A 210 -4.42 2.17 -6.61
N VAL A 211 -5.03 1.41 -5.70
CA VAL A 211 -4.37 0.92 -4.47
C VAL A 211 -3.63 -0.39 -4.70
N LEU A 212 -4.16 -1.26 -5.56
CA LEU A 212 -3.47 -2.47 -5.97
C LEU A 212 -2.12 -2.14 -6.61
N THR A 213 -2.02 -1.01 -7.33
CA THR A 213 -0.80 -0.54 -7.98
C THR A 213 0.39 -0.42 -7.01
N PRO A 214 0.37 0.41 -5.94
CA PRO A 214 1.44 0.47 -4.95
C PRO A 214 1.62 -0.83 -4.15
N VAL A 215 0.55 -1.60 -3.90
CA VAL A 215 0.67 -2.89 -3.20
C VAL A 215 1.48 -3.89 -4.03
N VAL A 216 1.13 -4.09 -5.31
CA VAL A 216 1.87 -4.95 -6.24
C VAL A 216 3.31 -4.50 -6.37
N PHE A 217 3.54 -3.19 -6.49
CA PHE A 217 4.89 -2.62 -6.52
C PHE A 217 5.72 -3.04 -5.30
N VAL A 218 5.17 -2.91 -4.10
CA VAL A 218 5.92 -3.17 -2.86
C VAL A 218 6.15 -4.65 -2.63
N VAL A 219 5.14 -5.48 -2.86
CA VAL A 219 5.28 -6.93 -2.75
C VAL A 219 6.35 -7.42 -3.72
N GLY A 220 6.29 -6.97 -4.98
CA GLY A 220 7.26 -7.34 -6.00
C GLY A 220 8.66 -6.81 -5.72
N LEU A 221 8.79 -5.59 -5.17
CA LEU A 221 10.06 -5.03 -4.72
C LEU A 221 10.69 -5.86 -3.61
N LEU A 222 9.94 -6.14 -2.55
CA LEU A 222 10.43 -6.91 -1.41
C LEU A 222 10.82 -8.33 -1.83
N PHE A 223 10.07 -8.95 -2.75
CA PHE A 223 10.41 -10.25 -3.30
C PHE A 223 11.64 -10.21 -4.23
N ALA A 224 11.83 -9.14 -4.99
CA ALA A 224 13.05 -8.99 -5.79
C ALA A 224 14.27 -8.78 -4.88
N GLN A 225 14.13 -8.03 -3.79
CA GLN A 225 15.20 -7.84 -2.81
C GLN A 225 15.52 -9.12 -2.05
N SER A 226 14.51 -9.93 -1.72
CA SER A 226 14.69 -11.17 -0.95
C SER A 226 15.60 -12.19 -1.63
N VAL A 227 15.58 -12.22 -2.96
CA VAL A 227 16.38 -13.17 -3.75
C VAL A 227 17.73 -12.59 -4.17
N GLN A 228 17.95 -11.29 -3.93
CA GLN A 228 19.17 -10.61 -4.33
C GLN A 228 20.25 -10.78 -3.25
N PRO A 229 21.46 -11.25 -3.58
CA PRO A 229 22.57 -11.30 -2.63
C PRO A 229 22.98 -9.90 -2.18
N GLY A 230 23.09 -9.68 -0.86
CA GLY A 230 23.49 -8.39 -0.28
C GLY A 230 22.59 -7.22 -0.71
N PRO A 231 21.26 -7.30 -0.52
CA PRO A 231 20.37 -6.24 -0.97
C PRO A 231 20.59 -4.98 -0.11
N ASP A 232 20.92 -3.87 -0.75
CA ASP A 232 21.06 -2.57 -0.09
C ASP A 232 19.91 -1.64 -0.52
N ALA A 233 18.87 -1.50 0.30
CA ALA A 233 17.73 -0.65 -0.06
C ALA A 233 18.08 0.85 -0.16
N VAL A 234 19.21 1.27 0.39
CA VAL A 234 19.63 2.66 0.50
C VAL A 234 20.43 3.07 -0.75
N ASP A 235 21.34 2.22 -1.21
CA ASP A 235 22.19 2.49 -2.38
C ASP A 235 21.72 1.77 -3.66
N GLN A 236 21.09 0.59 -3.56
CA GLN A 236 20.65 -0.18 -4.72
C GLN A 236 19.30 0.31 -5.27
N SER A 237 19.29 0.73 -6.54
CA SER A 237 18.04 1.07 -7.24
C SER A 237 17.10 -0.11 -7.47
N LEU A 238 15.81 0.21 -7.58
CA LEU A 238 14.75 -0.66 -8.09
C LEU A 238 15.09 -1.20 -9.49
N SER A 239 15.64 -0.35 -10.35
CA SER A 239 16.02 -0.73 -11.72
C SER A 239 17.19 -1.70 -11.74
N ALA A 240 18.08 -1.66 -10.75
CA ALA A 240 19.13 -2.65 -10.62
C ALA A 240 18.54 -4.05 -10.38
N LEU A 241 17.44 -4.16 -9.63
CA LEU A 241 16.73 -5.43 -9.36
C LEU A 241 16.02 -6.03 -10.59
N SER A 242 15.86 -5.27 -11.68
CA SER A 242 15.39 -5.79 -12.98
C SER A 242 16.51 -5.86 -14.03
N GLY A 243 17.75 -5.53 -13.67
CA GLY A 243 18.91 -5.55 -14.55
C GLY A 243 19.39 -6.96 -14.89
N LEU A 244 20.24 -7.08 -15.92
CA LEU A 244 20.82 -8.38 -16.34
C LEU A 244 21.70 -9.01 -15.26
N ALA A 245 22.23 -8.20 -14.32
CA ALA A 245 23.01 -8.66 -13.17
C ALA A 245 22.17 -9.14 -11.98
N ALA A 246 20.86 -8.89 -11.96
CA ALA A 246 20.02 -9.22 -10.80
C ALA A 246 19.65 -10.71 -10.75
N THR A 247 19.75 -11.28 -9.57
CA THR A 247 19.23 -12.62 -9.27
C THR A 247 17.71 -12.57 -9.36
N GLY A 248 17.13 -13.44 -10.18
CA GLY A 248 15.68 -13.45 -10.34
C GLY A 248 15.10 -12.16 -10.95
N ARG A 249 15.85 -11.46 -11.82
CA ARG A 249 15.46 -10.18 -12.46
C ARG A 249 14.01 -10.08 -12.94
N TRP A 250 13.43 -11.22 -13.34
CA TRP A 250 12.07 -11.34 -13.82
C TRP A 250 11.01 -10.95 -12.77
N ILE A 251 11.32 -11.09 -11.48
CA ILE A 251 10.43 -10.67 -10.38
C ILE A 251 10.19 -9.17 -10.47
N MET A 252 11.26 -8.37 -10.48
CA MET A 252 11.12 -6.91 -10.55
C MET A 252 10.63 -6.46 -11.93
N ALA A 253 11.13 -7.06 -13.02
CA ALA A 253 10.68 -6.72 -14.38
C ALA A 253 9.17 -6.93 -14.56
N THR A 254 8.65 -8.08 -14.12
CA THR A 254 7.21 -8.38 -14.16
C THR A 254 6.43 -7.45 -13.25
N THR A 255 6.96 -7.14 -12.08
CA THR A 255 6.35 -6.17 -11.15
C THR A 255 6.19 -4.80 -11.79
N LEU A 256 7.24 -4.26 -12.42
CA LEU A 256 7.20 -2.97 -13.11
C LEU A 256 6.19 -2.99 -14.27
N ALA A 257 6.16 -4.07 -15.06
CA ALA A 257 5.20 -4.23 -16.15
C ALA A 257 3.75 -4.29 -15.63
N LEU A 258 3.48 -5.06 -14.57
CA LEU A 258 2.14 -5.14 -13.97
C LEU A 258 1.70 -3.80 -13.37
N VAL A 259 2.59 -3.09 -12.69
CA VAL A 259 2.33 -1.75 -12.14
C VAL A 259 2.02 -0.75 -13.25
N GLY A 260 2.77 -0.79 -14.36
CA GLY A 260 2.50 0.02 -15.55
C GLY A 260 1.13 -0.28 -16.15
N LEU A 261 0.78 -1.55 -16.33
CA LEU A 261 -0.53 -1.98 -16.84
C LEU A 261 -1.68 -1.55 -15.91
N LEU A 262 -1.53 -1.75 -14.60
CA LEU A 262 -2.52 -1.32 -13.61
C LEU A 262 -2.70 0.20 -13.65
N THR A 263 -1.62 0.97 -13.80
CA THR A 263 -1.68 2.42 -13.96
C THR A 263 -2.51 2.82 -15.19
N VAL A 264 -2.32 2.13 -16.33
CA VAL A 264 -3.11 2.39 -17.55
C VAL A 264 -4.60 2.14 -17.30
N LEU A 265 -4.95 1.06 -16.60
CA LEU A 265 -6.34 0.76 -16.23
C LEU A 265 -6.93 1.82 -15.30
N VAL A 266 -6.15 2.31 -14.33
CA VAL A 266 -6.53 3.42 -13.44
C VAL A 266 -6.80 4.67 -14.25
N ALA A 267 -5.87 5.07 -15.13
CA ALA A 267 -6.04 6.23 -16.00
C ALA A 267 -7.29 6.12 -16.88
N TYR A 268 -7.52 4.96 -17.50
CA TYR A 268 -8.71 4.70 -18.31
C TYR A 268 -10.01 4.75 -17.51
N GLY A 269 -9.99 4.31 -16.25
CA GLY A 269 -11.11 4.45 -15.30
C GLY A 269 -11.37 5.89 -14.86
N LEU A 270 -10.31 6.71 -14.80
CA LEU A 270 -10.40 8.15 -14.50
C LEU A 270 -10.85 8.98 -15.69
N ARG A 271 -10.80 8.48 -16.93
CA ARG A 271 -11.12 9.21 -18.17
C ARG A 271 -12.40 10.07 -18.13
N PRO A 272 -13.52 9.65 -17.51
CA PRO A 272 -14.75 10.45 -17.54
C PRO A 272 -14.76 11.56 -16.48
N ARG A 273 -13.77 11.58 -15.58
CA ARG A 273 -13.77 12.37 -14.35
C ARG A 273 -12.58 13.29 -14.19
N VAL A 274 -11.57 13.13 -15.02
CA VAL A 274 -10.42 14.04 -15.05
C VAL A 274 -10.21 14.57 -16.45
N PRO A 275 -9.58 15.74 -16.59
CA PRO A 275 -9.38 16.37 -17.89
C PRO A 275 -8.55 15.46 -18.80
N PRO A 276 -8.73 15.52 -20.13
CA PRO A 276 -8.02 14.66 -21.07
C PRO A 276 -6.50 14.63 -20.86
N MET A 277 -5.90 15.79 -20.59
CA MET A 277 -4.48 15.90 -20.26
C MET A 277 -4.09 15.00 -19.08
N ALA A 278 -4.85 15.04 -17.98
CA ALA A 278 -4.48 14.33 -16.76
C ALA A 278 -4.46 12.81 -16.95
N TRP A 279 -5.53 12.22 -17.49
CA TRP A 279 -5.55 10.76 -17.65
C TRP A 279 -4.64 10.28 -18.79
N ARG A 280 -4.48 11.04 -19.88
CA ARG A 280 -3.59 10.65 -20.98
C ARG A 280 -2.12 10.65 -20.54
N VAL A 281 -1.69 11.65 -19.78
CA VAL A 281 -0.32 11.70 -19.25
C VAL A 281 -0.10 10.55 -18.26
N LEU A 282 -1.05 10.28 -17.37
CA LEU A 282 -0.96 9.13 -16.45
C LEU A 282 -0.89 7.78 -17.21
N ALA A 283 -1.71 7.59 -18.25
CA ALA A 283 -1.67 6.39 -19.08
C ALA A 283 -0.35 6.26 -19.83
N ALA A 284 0.19 7.35 -20.37
CA ALA A 284 1.50 7.36 -21.02
C ALA A 284 2.61 6.95 -20.05
N GLY A 285 2.57 7.45 -18.80
CA GLY A 285 3.50 7.02 -17.74
C GLY A 285 3.44 5.52 -17.48
N GLY A 286 2.24 4.95 -17.39
CA GLY A 286 2.04 3.51 -17.25
C GLY A 286 2.62 2.69 -18.42
N ILE A 287 2.37 3.11 -19.66
CA ILE A 287 2.93 2.46 -20.87
C ILE A 287 4.46 2.51 -20.87
N LEU A 288 5.02 3.68 -20.57
CA LEU A 288 6.47 3.87 -20.53
C LEU A 288 7.12 3.06 -19.41
N LEU A 289 6.44 2.86 -18.27
CA LEU A 289 6.90 1.98 -17.21
C LEU A 289 6.94 0.51 -17.64
N VAL A 290 5.96 0.06 -18.44
CA VAL A 290 6.01 -1.29 -19.06
C VAL A 290 7.25 -1.41 -19.94
N VAL A 291 7.51 -0.42 -20.81
CA VAL A 291 8.69 -0.43 -21.69
C VAL A 291 9.98 -0.45 -20.86
N ALA A 292 10.08 0.36 -19.81
CA ALA A 292 11.24 0.37 -18.93
C ALA A 292 11.44 -0.96 -18.19
N GLY A 293 10.35 -1.56 -17.68
CA GLY A 293 10.39 -2.85 -16.99
C GLY A 293 10.81 -4.02 -17.90
N LEU A 294 10.44 -3.98 -19.18
CA LEU A 294 10.81 -4.97 -20.19
C LEU A 294 12.19 -4.71 -20.82
N SER A 295 12.83 -3.58 -20.52
CA SER A 295 14.13 -3.19 -21.04
C SER A 295 15.19 -3.30 -19.93
N PRO A 296 15.81 -4.47 -19.72
CA PRO A 296 16.77 -4.64 -18.62
C PRO A 296 18.03 -3.80 -18.84
N GLN A 297 18.63 -3.33 -17.75
CA GLN A 297 19.94 -2.67 -17.82
C GLN A 297 21.06 -3.71 -17.97
N PRO A 298 22.08 -3.45 -18.81
CA PRO A 298 23.21 -4.35 -18.97
C PRO A 298 24.13 -4.34 -17.75
N VAL A 299 24.97 -5.36 -17.62
CA VAL A 299 26.00 -5.41 -16.57
C VAL A 299 27.03 -4.30 -16.84
N GLY A 300 27.27 -3.42 -15.85
CA GLY A 300 28.27 -2.36 -15.94
C GLY A 300 27.90 -1.20 -16.89
N GLY A 301 26.63 -1.03 -17.25
CA GLY A 301 26.19 0.05 -18.12
C GLY A 301 24.69 0.33 -18.06
N TYR A 302 24.20 1.14 -18.99
CA TYR A 302 22.80 1.57 -19.03
C TYR A 302 22.14 1.20 -20.36
N SER A 303 20.87 0.79 -20.29
CA SER A 303 20.04 0.64 -21.48
C SER A 303 19.43 1.99 -21.85
N VAL A 304 19.72 2.51 -23.04
CA VAL A 304 19.15 3.79 -23.51
C VAL A 304 17.62 3.73 -23.52
N ILE A 305 17.05 2.59 -23.95
CA ILE A 305 15.59 2.39 -23.95
C ILE A 305 15.04 2.47 -22.53
N HIS A 306 15.69 1.80 -21.56
CA HIS A 306 15.29 1.87 -20.15
C HIS A 306 15.36 3.29 -19.60
N MET A 307 16.47 4.00 -19.85
CA MET A 307 16.70 5.33 -19.32
C MET A 307 15.72 6.35 -19.90
N VAL A 308 15.48 6.29 -21.21
CA VAL A 308 14.53 7.18 -21.88
C VAL A 308 13.10 6.89 -21.45
N ALA A 309 12.67 5.61 -21.52
CA ALA A 309 11.32 5.23 -21.12
C ALA A 309 11.07 5.51 -19.64
N GLY A 310 12.02 5.15 -18.77
CA GLY A 310 11.98 5.45 -17.34
C GLY A 310 11.90 6.95 -17.07
N GLY A 311 12.78 7.75 -17.68
CA GLY A 311 12.78 9.21 -17.53
C GLY A 311 11.45 9.85 -17.91
N PHE A 312 10.88 9.48 -19.05
CA PHE A 312 9.55 9.96 -19.45
C PHE A 312 8.43 9.43 -18.56
N ALA A 313 8.52 8.20 -18.05
CA ALA A 313 7.57 7.67 -17.07
C ALA A 313 7.60 8.51 -15.77
N TRP A 314 8.79 8.80 -15.22
CA TRP A 314 8.95 9.67 -14.05
C TRP A 314 8.34 11.05 -14.27
N ALA A 315 8.60 11.67 -15.43
CA ALA A 315 8.00 12.95 -15.79
C ALA A 315 6.46 12.86 -15.85
N ALA A 316 5.93 11.83 -16.50
CA ALA A 316 4.49 11.61 -16.60
C ALA A 316 3.82 11.43 -15.23
N TYR A 317 4.37 10.57 -14.36
CA TYR A 317 3.87 10.35 -13.00
C TYR A 317 3.94 11.60 -12.11
N THR A 318 4.83 12.54 -12.42
CA THR A 318 4.99 13.82 -11.70
C THR A 318 4.06 14.90 -12.21
N LEU A 319 3.86 14.96 -13.53
CA LEU A 319 3.22 16.09 -14.20
C LEU A 319 1.74 15.84 -14.54
N TRP A 320 1.25 14.60 -14.54
CA TRP A 320 -0.17 14.33 -14.76
C TRP A 320 -1.12 15.10 -13.82
N PRO A 321 -0.79 15.42 -12.54
CA PRO A 321 -1.69 16.19 -11.68
C PRO A 321 -1.88 17.63 -12.17
N LEU A 322 -0.96 18.18 -12.98
CA LEU A 322 -1.10 19.51 -13.58
C LEU A 322 -2.34 19.60 -14.47
N GLY A 323 -2.69 18.50 -15.16
CA GLY A 323 -3.92 18.45 -15.95
C GLY A 323 -5.16 18.72 -15.09
N ILE A 324 -5.16 18.30 -13.83
CA ILE A 324 -6.23 18.61 -12.86
C ILE A 324 -6.07 20.04 -12.34
N ALA A 325 -4.86 20.46 -11.97
CA ALA A 325 -4.58 21.78 -11.40
C ALA A 325 -5.00 22.94 -12.33
N PHE A 326 -4.72 22.80 -13.63
CA PHE A 326 -5.01 23.80 -14.64
C PHE A 326 -6.45 23.75 -15.18
N SER A 327 -7.23 22.74 -14.83
CA SER A 327 -8.59 22.63 -15.35
C SER A 327 -9.57 23.47 -14.55
N SER A 328 -10.22 24.43 -15.21
CA SER A 328 -11.28 25.25 -14.63
C SER A 328 -12.54 24.46 -14.28
N THR A 329 -12.75 23.29 -14.89
CA THR A 329 -13.87 22.38 -14.63
C THR A 329 -13.76 21.64 -13.30
N MET A 330 -12.59 21.70 -12.65
CA MET A 330 -12.33 21.01 -11.39
C MET A 330 -12.58 21.91 -10.20
N ASP A 331 -13.12 21.31 -9.13
CA ASP A 331 -13.24 21.95 -7.82
C ASP A 331 -11.88 22.53 -7.36
N ARG A 332 -11.93 23.77 -6.86
CA ARG A 332 -10.76 24.55 -6.42
C ARG A 332 -9.89 23.78 -5.43
N ARG A 333 -10.48 23.04 -4.50
CA ARG A 333 -9.71 22.27 -3.49
C ARG A 333 -8.86 21.18 -4.17
N LEU A 334 -9.44 20.44 -5.09
CA LEU A 334 -8.73 19.39 -5.83
C LEU A 334 -7.66 19.98 -6.76
N ARG A 335 -7.90 21.16 -7.36
CA ARG A 335 -6.91 21.87 -8.16
C ARG A 335 -5.68 22.28 -7.35
N VAL A 336 -5.90 22.93 -6.19
CA VAL A 336 -4.82 23.36 -5.30
C VAL A 336 -4.05 22.16 -4.77
N ALA A 337 -4.75 21.09 -4.36
CA ALA A 337 -4.11 19.88 -3.87
C ALA A 337 -3.30 19.17 -4.98
N SER A 338 -3.78 19.14 -6.22
CA SER A 338 -3.02 18.61 -7.36
C SER A 338 -1.78 19.46 -7.69
N ALA A 339 -1.87 20.79 -7.57
CA ALA A 339 -0.71 21.67 -7.75
C ALA A 339 0.35 21.41 -6.67
N ALA A 340 -0.07 21.32 -5.41
CA ALA A 340 0.82 20.98 -4.29
C ALA A 340 1.44 19.58 -4.47
N ALA A 341 0.66 18.59 -4.92
CA ALA A 341 1.16 17.27 -5.24
C ALA A 341 2.23 17.32 -6.33
N THR A 342 2.01 18.04 -7.44
CA THR A 342 3.04 18.20 -8.48
C THR A 342 4.31 18.84 -7.95
N VAL A 343 4.21 19.89 -7.11
CA VAL A 343 5.39 20.54 -6.51
C VAL A 343 6.17 19.54 -5.65
N LEU A 344 5.49 18.83 -4.76
CA LEU A 344 6.12 17.81 -3.91
C LEU A 344 6.79 16.72 -4.74
N LEU A 345 6.07 16.14 -5.71
CA LEU A 345 6.60 15.09 -6.58
C LEU A 345 7.80 15.58 -7.40
N SER A 346 7.78 16.84 -7.86
CA SER A 346 8.90 17.44 -8.60
C SER A 346 10.14 17.58 -7.70
N VAL A 347 9.97 18.04 -6.45
CA VAL A 347 11.06 18.11 -5.47
C VAL A 347 11.66 16.74 -5.22
N LEU A 348 10.82 15.71 -5.03
CA LEU A 348 11.29 14.34 -4.82
C LEU A 348 12.03 13.79 -6.04
N VAL A 349 11.52 14.01 -7.26
CA VAL A 349 12.19 13.60 -8.52
C VAL A 349 13.52 14.33 -8.70
N VAL A 350 13.58 15.63 -8.37
CA VAL A 350 14.83 16.39 -8.41
C VAL A 350 15.83 15.80 -7.40
N TRP A 351 15.40 15.50 -6.18
CA TRP A 351 16.26 14.84 -5.19
C TRP A 351 16.80 13.50 -5.68
N PHE A 352 15.94 12.62 -6.19
CA PHE A 352 16.37 11.35 -6.79
C PHE A 352 17.33 11.56 -7.96
N THR A 353 17.04 12.52 -8.85
CA THR A 353 17.88 12.84 -10.00
C THR A 353 19.26 13.31 -9.55
N VAL A 354 19.33 14.16 -8.53
CA VAL A 354 20.60 14.58 -7.93
C VAL A 354 21.36 13.36 -7.41
N GLN A 355 20.73 12.49 -6.62
CA GLN A 355 21.39 11.26 -6.12
C GLN A 355 21.89 10.37 -7.27
N LEU A 356 21.11 10.23 -8.35
CA LEU A 356 21.49 9.45 -9.54
C LEU A 356 22.73 10.05 -10.24
N VAL A 357 22.76 11.37 -10.49
CA VAL A 357 23.84 11.99 -11.28
C VAL A 357 25.10 12.28 -10.46
N THR A 358 24.98 12.42 -9.14
CA THR A 358 26.12 12.63 -8.23
C THR A 358 26.57 11.37 -7.52
N THR A 359 26.06 10.19 -7.91
CA THR A 359 26.33 8.90 -7.27
C THR A 359 26.20 8.96 -5.74
N GLY A 360 25.12 9.58 -5.27
CA GLY A 360 24.88 9.78 -3.84
C GLY A 360 24.46 8.48 -3.16
N THR A 361 24.86 8.31 -1.90
CA THR A 361 24.64 7.10 -1.10
C THR A 361 23.16 6.79 -0.82
N TRP A 362 22.25 7.73 -1.11
CA TRP A 362 20.80 7.57 -0.90
C TRP A 362 20.05 7.32 -2.21
N TYR A 363 20.74 6.90 -3.25
CA TYR A 363 20.17 6.70 -4.59
C TYR A 363 19.00 5.70 -4.58
N GLY A 364 19.18 4.53 -3.95
CA GLY A 364 18.12 3.54 -3.78
C GLY A 364 16.95 4.05 -2.92
N LEU A 365 17.23 4.71 -1.80
CA LEU A 365 16.20 5.22 -0.89
C LEU A 365 15.35 6.31 -1.56
N SER A 366 16.01 7.31 -2.16
CA SER A 366 15.35 8.41 -2.84
C SER A 366 14.43 7.91 -3.96
N GLN A 367 14.87 6.92 -4.75
CA GLN A 367 14.04 6.29 -5.77
C GLN A 367 12.76 5.68 -5.19
N ARG A 368 12.88 4.90 -4.11
CA ARG A 368 11.72 4.25 -3.44
C ARG A 368 10.72 5.28 -2.93
N ILE A 369 11.20 6.35 -2.29
CA ILE A 369 10.34 7.41 -1.77
C ILE A 369 9.58 8.09 -2.90
N VAL A 370 10.24 8.39 -4.04
CA VAL A 370 9.56 9.00 -5.18
C VAL A 370 8.49 8.06 -5.75
N VAL A 371 8.78 6.77 -5.98
CA VAL A 371 7.78 5.84 -6.53
C VAL A 371 6.57 5.73 -5.60
N LEU A 372 6.80 5.57 -4.30
CA LEU A 372 5.72 5.48 -3.32
C LEU A 372 4.88 6.76 -3.30
N ALA A 373 5.52 7.94 -3.32
CA ALA A 373 4.82 9.21 -3.36
C ALA A 373 4.00 9.38 -4.66
N GLN A 374 4.57 9.01 -5.81
CA GLN A 374 3.89 9.06 -7.11
C GLN A 374 2.68 8.12 -7.17
N ALA A 375 2.74 6.98 -6.48
CA ALA A 375 1.63 6.02 -6.42
C ALA A 375 0.47 6.49 -5.54
N VAL A 376 0.68 7.41 -4.58
CA VAL A 376 -0.36 7.92 -3.68
C VAL A 376 -1.38 8.81 -4.41
N TRP A 377 -0.94 9.70 -5.30
CA TRP A 377 -1.85 10.69 -5.89
C TRP A 377 -2.98 10.07 -6.75
N PRO A 378 -2.73 9.04 -7.59
CA PRO A 378 -3.78 8.33 -8.30
C PRO A 378 -4.84 7.74 -7.36
N VAL A 379 -4.44 7.26 -6.18
CA VAL A 379 -5.36 6.75 -5.13
C VAL A 379 -6.27 7.86 -4.64
N VAL A 380 -5.70 9.02 -4.29
CA VAL A 380 -6.46 10.18 -3.80
C VAL A 380 -7.46 10.65 -4.86
N VAL A 381 -7.04 10.78 -6.11
CA VAL A 381 -7.91 11.21 -7.20
C VAL A 381 -9.01 10.18 -7.48
N ALA A 382 -8.68 8.88 -7.51
CA ALA A 382 -9.70 7.84 -7.70
C ALA A 382 -10.72 7.82 -6.55
N ALA A 383 -10.28 7.91 -5.30
CA ALA A 383 -11.15 7.92 -4.13
C ALA A 383 -12.05 9.18 -4.08
N THR A 384 -11.51 10.35 -4.40
CA THR A 384 -12.28 11.60 -4.45
C THR A 384 -13.28 11.63 -5.61
N ALA A 385 -12.91 11.06 -6.76
CA ALA A 385 -13.77 10.96 -7.93
C ALA A 385 -14.94 9.98 -7.71
N SER A 386 -14.73 8.88 -6.98
CA SER A 386 -15.80 7.95 -6.58
C SER A 386 -16.83 8.57 -5.62
N ALA A 387 -16.45 9.61 -4.88
CA ALA A 387 -17.25 10.19 -3.82
C ALA A 387 -18.15 11.37 -4.22
N ARG A 388 -17.93 11.97 -5.39
CA ARG A 388 -18.69 13.14 -5.87
C ARG A 388 -20.00 12.78 -6.55
N GLU A 389 -20.23 11.50 -6.88
CA GLU A 389 -21.44 11.05 -7.60
C GLU A 389 -22.63 10.76 -6.67
N ASP A 390 -22.42 10.76 -5.35
CA ASP A 390 -23.47 10.54 -4.34
C ASP A 390 -24.14 11.84 -3.85
N ARG A 391 -23.85 12.98 -4.48
CA ARG A 391 -24.54 14.26 -4.28
C ARG A 391 -25.16 14.69 -5.59
#